data_AF-A0A4U0WXD3-F1
#
_entry.id   AF-A0A4U0WXD3-F1
#
_cell.length_a   1.000
_cell.length_b   1.000
_cell.length_c   1.000
_cell.angle_alpha   90.00
_cell.angle_beta   90.00
_cell.angle_gamma   90.00
#
_symmetry.space_group_name_H-M   'P 1'
#
loop_
_entity.id
_entity.type
_entity.pdbx_description
1 polymer ?
#
loop_
_entity_poly.entity_id
_entity_poly.type
_entity_poly.pdbx_seq_one_letter_code
_entity_poly.pdbx_strand_id
1 'polypeptide(L)'
;MFGSYLMFHWVRGVPFDFNAGAYDNLNMWEQIDNGAQYTPAKKFLLSVPIVLFLVSTHYTHYDLTYFTINVMATLAVVIPKLPALHRLRIGLFNTNPEDR
;
A
#
# COMPACT_ATOMS: atom_id res chain seq x y z
N MET A 1 1.24 -2.08 10.68
CA MET A 1 0.44 -1.74 9.49
C MET A 1 0.53 -0.26 9.12
N PHE A 2 0.38 0.67 10.07
CA PHE A 2 0.37 2.13 9.80
C PHE A 2 1.59 2.67 9.03
N GLY A 3 2.84 2.38 9.47
CA GLY A 3 4.03 2.88 8.78
C GLY A 3 4.16 2.40 7.33
N SER A 4 3.80 1.14 7.07
CA SER A 4 3.76 0.58 5.70
C SER A 4 2.73 1.32 4.83
N TYR A 5 1.55 1.65 5.40
CA TYR A 5 0.54 2.42 4.69
C TYR A 5 1.04 3.84 4.36
N LEU A 6 1.60 4.55 5.33
CA LEU A 6 2.12 5.90 5.14
C LEU A 6 3.16 5.93 4.01
N MET A 7 4.16 5.06 4.12
CA MET A 7 5.29 5.04 3.18
C MET A 7 4.87 4.62 1.77
N PHE A 8 4.05 3.57 1.64
CA PHE A 8 3.76 2.98 0.33
C PHE A 8 2.54 3.57 -0.37
N HIS A 9 1.61 4.20 0.35
CA HIS A 9 0.32 4.63 -0.22
C HIS A 9 0.01 6.11 -0.04
N TRP A 10 0.51 6.73 1.03
CA TRP A 10 0.27 8.17 1.30
C TRP A 10 1.36 9.07 0.70
N VAL A 11 2.63 8.71 0.90
CA VAL A 11 3.76 9.47 0.38
C VAL A 11 3.88 9.29 -1.14
N ARG A 12 4.01 10.41 -1.87
CA ARG A 12 4.18 10.48 -3.32
C ARG A 12 5.49 11.15 -3.70
N GLY A 13 5.99 10.83 -4.89
CA GLY A 13 7.26 11.35 -5.40
C GLY A 13 8.48 10.75 -4.70
N VAL A 14 9.64 11.33 -4.96
CA VAL A 14 10.92 10.97 -4.35
C VAL A 14 11.61 12.24 -3.83
N PRO A 15 11.96 12.33 -2.54
CA PRO A 15 12.39 13.59 -1.94
C PRO A 15 13.79 14.07 -2.36
N PHE A 16 14.63 13.21 -2.96
CA PHE A 16 16.04 13.50 -3.22
C PHE A 16 16.49 13.23 -4.66
N ASP A 17 15.55 13.00 -5.59
CA ASP A 17 15.89 12.61 -6.95
C ASP A 17 15.14 13.46 -8.00
N PHE A 18 15.89 14.01 -8.94
CA PHE A 18 15.42 14.97 -9.94
C PHE A 18 14.90 14.23 -11.18
N ASN A 19 13.70 13.67 -11.07
CA ASN A 19 13.07 12.85 -12.12
C ASN A 19 12.22 13.65 -13.13
N ALA A 20 12.43 14.96 -13.26
CA ALA A 20 11.62 15.84 -14.12
C ALA A 20 10.08 15.67 -13.94
N GLY A 21 9.64 15.31 -12.73
CA GLY A 21 8.23 15.09 -12.39
C GLY A 21 7.66 13.70 -12.75
N ALA A 22 8.47 12.76 -13.23
CA ALA A 22 8.00 11.43 -13.65
C ALA A 22 7.29 10.63 -12.54
N TYR A 23 7.62 10.89 -11.27
CA TYR A 23 7.10 10.15 -10.11
C TYR A 23 6.22 10.98 -9.18
N ASP A 24 5.98 12.26 -9.46
CA ASP A 24 5.25 13.18 -8.56
C ASP A 24 3.81 12.72 -8.28
N ASN A 25 3.22 12.01 -9.24
CA ASN A 25 1.87 11.47 -9.15
C ASN A 25 1.81 10.01 -8.72
N LEU A 26 2.95 9.39 -8.42
CA LEU A 26 3.05 7.98 -8.04
C LEU A 26 3.44 7.86 -6.59
N ASN A 27 2.76 6.98 -5.86
CA ASN A 27 3.21 6.59 -4.53
C ASN A 27 4.40 5.63 -4.63
N MET A 28 5.11 5.41 -3.51
CA MET A 28 6.28 4.55 -3.52
C MET A 28 5.98 3.11 -3.97
N TRP A 29 4.79 2.57 -3.67
CA TRP A 29 4.39 1.23 -4.14
C TRP A 29 4.33 1.14 -5.67
N GLU A 30 3.78 2.16 -6.30
CA GLU A 30 3.64 2.25 -7.75
C GLU A 30 4.97 2.45 -8.44
N GLN A 31 5.97 3.01 -7.77
CA GLN A 31 7.31 3.23 -8.30
C GLN A 31 8.19 1.97 -8.29
N ILE A 32 7.96 1.02 -7.37
CA ILE A 32 8.77 -0.20 -7.24
C ILE A 32 8.87 -0.93 -8.59
N ASP A 33 10.11 -1.32 -8.93
CA ASP A 33 10.47 -2.03 -10.16
C ASP A 33 9.95 -1.34 -11.43
N ASN A 34 10.07 0.00 -11.49
CA ASN A 34 9.58 0.83 -12.59
C ASN A 34 8.07 0.64 -12.88
N GLY A 35 7.28 0.35 -11.84
CA GLY A 35 5.86 0.09 -11.96
C GLY A 35 5.49 -1.31 -12.44
N ALA A 36 6.46 -2.18 -12.68
CA ALA A 36 6.20 -3.58 -13.02
C ALA A 36 5.36 -4.26 -11.93
N GLN A 37 4.33 -4.99 -12.33
CA GLN A 37 3.46 -5.74 -11.42
C GLN A 37 4.00 -7.16 -11.22
N TYR A 38 3.60 -7.81 -10.14
CA TYR A 38 3.95 -9.21 -9.84
C TYR A 38 5.45 -9.54 -9.73
N THR A 39 6.28 -8.55 -9.43
CA THR A 39 7.72 -8.73 -9.22
C THR A 39 8.00 -9.44 -7.89
N PRO A 40 9.19 -10.06 -7.72
CA PRO A 40 9.58 -10.70 -6.47
C PRO A 40 9.51 -9.74 -5.27
N ALA A 41 9.94 -8.48 -5.44
CA ALA A 41 9.91 -7.48 -4.38
C ALA A 41 8.47 -7.15 -3.95
N LYS A 42 7.55 -6.91 -4.92
CA LYS A 42 6.14 -6.66 -4.60
C LYS A 42 5.47 -7.88 -3.96
N LYS A 43 5.77 -9.09 -4.41
CA LYS A 43 5.25 -10.33 -3.80
C LYS A 43 5.73 -10.48 -2.35
N PHE A 44 7.01 -10.21 -2.09
CA PHE A 44 7.56 -10.24 -0.73
C PHE A 44 6.91 -9.17 0.17
N LEU A 45 6.83 -7.92 -0.29
CA LEU A 45 6.22 -6.85 0.51
C LEU A 45 4.72 -7.04 0.74
N LEU A 46 4.02 -7.73 -0.16
CA LEU A 46 2.62 -8.12 0.02
C LEU A 46 2.47 -9.30 0.99
N SER A 47 3.46 -10.21 1.09
CA SER A 47 3.40 -11.34 2.03
C SER A 47 3.62 -10.92 3.48
N VAL A 48 4.42 -9.88 3.75
CA VAL A 48 4.70 -9.36 5.10
C VAL A 48 3.42 -9.11 5.93
N PRO A 49 2.44 -8.30 5.48
CA PRO A 49 1.23 -8.07 6.27
C PRO A 49 0.37 -9.33 6.45
N ILE A 50 0.38 -10.25 5.48
CA ILE A 50 -0.36 -11.52 5.55
C ILE A 50 0.25 -12.44 6.60
N VAL A 51 1.58 -12.58 6.63
CA VAL A 51 2.29 -13.38 7.63
C VAL A 51 2.09 -12.79 9.02
N LEU A 52 2.21 -11.47 9.17
CA LEU A 52 1.95 -10.79 10.45
C LEU A 52 0.52 -11.01 10.94
N PHE A 53 -0.47 -11.01 10.04
CA PHE A 53 -1.86 -11.33 10.37
C PHE A 53 -2.02 -12.78 10.87
N LEU A 54 -1.42 -13.74 10.18
CA LEU A 54 -1.49 -15.16 10.58
C LEU A 54 -0.82 -15.38 11.93
N VAL A 55 0.38 -14.80 12.14
CA VAL A 55 1.10 -14.84 13.40
C VAL A 55 0.26 -14.20 14.51
N SER A 56 -0.30 -13.01 14.29
CA SER A 56 -1.14 -12.34 15.28
C SER A 56 -2.35 -13.19 15.65
N THR A 57 -3.05 -13.77 14.66
CA THR A 57 -4.24 -14.60 14.90
C THR A 57 -3.91 -15.84 15.73
N HIS A 58 -2.74 -16.45 15.46
CA HIS A 58 -2.26 -17.59 16.22
C HIS A 58 -1.99 -17.23 17.70
N TYR A 59 -1.27 -16.13 17.96
CA TYR A 59 -0.94 -15.71 19.32
C TYR A 59 -2.15 -15.15 20.11
N THR A 60 -3.15 -14.60 19.43
CA THR A 60 -4.40 -14.16 20.07
C THR A 60 -5.41 -15.29 20.23
N HIS A 61 -5.01 -16.55 20.01
CA HIS A 61 -5.85 -17.73 20.21
C HIS A 61 -7.19 -17.64 19.47
N TYR A 62 -7.20 -17.05 18.28
CA TYR A 62 -8.40 -16.89 17.45
C TYR A 62 -9.53 -16.07 18.10
N ASP A 63 -9.21 -15.20 19.06
CA ASP A 63 -10.18 -14.25 19.60
C ASP A 63 -10.80 -13.39 18.50
N LEU A 64 -12.14 -13.32 18.49
CA LEU A 64 -12.89 -12.71 17.40
C LEU A 64 -12.64 -11.20 17.29
N THR A 65 -12.44 -10.50 18.41
CA THR A 65 -12.21 -9.06 18.41
C THR A 65 -10.86 -8.74 17.78
N TYR A 66 -9.78 -9.38 18.25
CA TYR A 66 -8.45 -9.18 17.69
C TYR A 66 -8.35 -9.67 16.25
N PHE A 67 -8.99 -10.79 15.92
CA PHE A 67 -9.08 -11.29 14.55
C PHE A 67 -9.70 -10.23 13.62
N THR A 68 -10.87 -9.70 13.98
CA THR A 68 -11.58 -8.71 13.16
C THR A 68 -10.75 -7.46 12.93
N ILE A 69 -10.14 -6.91 13.99
CA ILE A 69 -9.28 -5.72 13.90
C ILE A 69 -8.09 -5.97 12.97
N ASN A 70 -7.42 -7.12 13.13
CA ASN A 70 -6.25 -7.46 12.31
C ASN A 70 -6.62 -7.75 10.86
N VAL A 71 -7.76 -8.38 10.58
CA VAL A 71 -8.29 -8.54 9.21
C VAL A 71 -8.51 -7.17 8.57
N MET A 72 -9.22 -6.26 9.25
CA MET A 72 -9.50 -4.92 8.72
C MET A 72 -8.21 -4.14 8.45
N ALA A 73 -7.24 -4.19 9.36
CA ALA A 73 -5.94 -3.56 9.18
C ALA A 73 -5.15 -4.15 8.01
N THR A 74 -5.23 -5.46 7.81
CA THR A 74 -4.56 -6.17 6.70
C THR A 74 -5.19 -5.80 5.37
N LEU A 75 -6.52 -5.80 5.29
CA LEU A 75 -7.26 -5.39 4.10
C LEU A 75 -6.95 -3.94 3.70
N ALA A 76 -6.92 -3.01 4.66
CA ALA A 76 -6.59 -1.61 4.39
C ALA A 76 -5.19 -1.41 3.76
N VAL A 77 -4.23 -2.30 4.06
CA VAL A 77 -2.87 -2.24 3.53
C VAL A 77 -2.70 -3.03 2.22
N VAL A 78 -3.44 -4.13 2.05
CA VAL A 78 -3.37 -5.05 0.90
C VAL A 78 -4.21 -4.57 -0.28
N ILE A 79 -5.43 -4.06 -0.04
CA ILE A 79 -6.35 -3.60 -1.10
C ILE A 79 -5.64 -2.61 -2.05
N PRO A 80 -4.99 -1.53 -1.59
CA PRO A 80 -4.38 -0.57 -2.52
C PRO A 80 -3.11 -1.11 -3.21
N LYS A 81 -2.60 -2.28 -2.80
CA LYS A 81 -1.47 -2.96 -3.45
C LYS A 81 -1.90 -3.85 -4.61
N LEU A 82 -3.20 -4.14 -4.75
CA LEU A 82 -3.70 -5.02 -5.80
C LEU A 82 -3.54 -4.37 -7.18
N PRO A 83 -3.10 -5.12 -8.21
CA PRO A 83 -2.95 -4.59 -9.57
C PRO A 83 -4.25 -4.03 -10.16
N ALA A 84 -5.40 -4.60 -9.79
CA ALA A 84 -6.72 -4.11 -10.19
C ALA A 84 -7.04 -2.71 -9.67
N LEU A 85 -6.34 -2.25 -8.62
CA LEU A 85 -6.49 -0.94 -8.00
C LEU A 85 -5.30 -0.03 -8.29
N HIS A 86 -4.44 -0.39 -9.25
CA HIS A 86 -3.30 0.41 -9.64
C HIS A 86 -3.76 1.79 -10.16
N ARG A 87 -3.18 2.87 -9.64
CA ARG A 87 -3.51 4.27 -9.96
C ARG A 87 -4.96 4.70 -9.67
N LEU A 88 -5.79 3.82 -9.09
CA LEU A 88 -7.13 4.18 -8.67
C LEU A 88 -7.05 4.96 -7.36
N ARG A 89 -7.45 6.23 -7.43
CA ARG A 89 -7.50 7.11 -6.28
C ARG A 89 -8.91 7.12 -5.71
N ILE A 90 -9.06 6.52 -4.53
CA ILE A 90 -10.29 6.64 -3.74
C ILE A 90 -10.20 8.01 -3.04
N GLY A 91 -10.70 9.05 -3.70
CA GLY A 91 -10.71 10.41 -3.17
C GLY A 91 -12.10 11.01 -3.28
N LEU A 92 -12.72 11.29 -2.13
CA LEU A 92 -13.83 12.26 -2.06
C LEU A 92 -13.36 13.67 -2.50
N PHE A 93 -12.04 13.91 -2.53
CA PHE A 93 -11.39 15.15 -2.94
C PHE A 93 -10.26 14.87 -3.94
N ASN A 94 -10.60 14.32 -5.10
CA ASN A 94 -9.66 14.41 -6.23
C ASN A 94 -9.66 15.86 -6.71
N THR A 95 -8.65 16.65 -6.34
CA THR A 95 -8.32 17.85 -7.13
C THR A 95 -7.78 17.33 -8.46
N ASN A 96 -8.51 17.61 -9.53
CA ASN A 96 -8.07 17.23 -10.86
C ASN A 96 -6.75 18.00 -11.12
N PRO A 97 -5.73 17.40 -11.75
CA PRO A 97 -4.52 18.14 -12.12
C PRO A 97 -4.81 19.35 -13.04
N GLU A 98 -5.99 19.37 -13.66
CA GLU A 98 -6.51 20.45 -14.50
C GLU A 98 -7.03 21.65 -13.71
N ASP A 99 -7.13 21.57 -12.38
CA ASP A 99 -7.60 22.66 -11.50
C ASP A 99 -6.46 23.58 -11.01
N ARG A 100 -5.29 23.54 -11.64
CA ARG A 100 -4.13 24.41 -11.33
C ARG A 100 -3.63 25.16 -12.55
#